data_AF-A0A9K3JR28-F1
#
_entry.id   AF-A0A9K3JR28-F1
#
_cell.length_a   1.000
_cell.length_b   1.000
_cell.length_c   1.000
_cell.angle_alpha   90.00
_cell.angle_beta   90.00
_cell.angle_gamma   90.00
#
_symmetry.space_group_name_H-M   'P 1'
#
loop_
_entity.id
_entity.type
_entity.pdbx_description
1 polymer ?
#
loop_
_entity_poly.entity_id
_entity_poly.type
_entity_poly.pdbx_seq_one_letter_code
_entity_poly.pdbx_strand_id
1 'polypeptide(L)'
;MCAGAILQARIDTIVWGAPNKLLGADGSWIRLFPDVGGSGSGLDKPPAPVHPFHPNMIIRRGVLSSECADVMQQFFQLRRKKKDKKPEAESPSPPQPQPSCLPIPHHHNSKLVTKLHDVFGMMFCL
;
A
#
# COMPACT_ATOMS: atom_id res chain seq x y z
N MET A 1 6.63 -1.36 -1.04
CA MET A 1 6.74 -1.12 -2.50
C MET A 1 7.66 0.05 -2.81
N CYS A 2 7.25 1.31 -2.58
CA CYS A 2 8.01 2.49 -3.01
C CYS A 2 9.45 2.54 -2.49
N ALA A 3 9.68 2.22 -1.21
CA ALA A 3 11.04 2.22 -0.65
C ALA A 3 12.00 1.22 -1.33
N GLY A 4 11.51 0.03 -1.71
CA GLY A 4 12.32 -0.94 -2.46
C GLY A 4 12.63 -0.45 -3.88
N ALA A 5 11.66 0.19 -4.55
CA ALA A 5 11.88 0.79 -5.86
C ALA A 5 12.93 1.91 -5.81
N ILE A 6 12.91 2.75 -4.77
CA ILE A 6 13.90 3.81 -4.53
C ILE A 6 15.31 3.24 -4.39
N LEU A 7 15.49 2.18 -3.59
CA LEU A 7 16.78 1.51 -3.43
C LEU A 7 17.27 0.89 -4.75
N GLN A 8 16.37 0.24 -5.49
CA GLN A 8 16.71 -0.39 -6.77
C GLN A 8 17.06 0.64 -7.86
N ALA A 9 16.36 1.78 -7.86
CA ALA A 9 16.59 2.89 -8.78
C ALA A 9 17.82 3.74 -8.42
N ARG A 10 18.46 3.48 -7.28
CA ARG A 10 19.65 4.23 -6.79
C ARG A 10 19.40 5.73 -6.71
N ILE A 11 18.28 6.09 -6.08
CA ILE A 11 17.97 7.49 -5.83
C ILE A 11 18.83 7.99 -4.66
N ASP A 12 19.70 8.96 -4.95
CA ASP A 12 20.64 9.52 -3.97
C ASP A 12 19.97 10.30 -2.84
N THR A 13 18.86 10.99 -3.13
CA THR A 13 18.22 11.91 -2.19
C THR A 13 16.71 11.68 -2.12
N ILE A 14 16.22 11.49 -0.90
CA ILE A 14 14.81 11.28 -0.61
C ILE A 14 14.35 12.42 0.28
N VAL A 15 13.25 13.08 -0.09
CA VAL A 15 12.59 14.08 0.73
C VAL A 15 11.12 13.70 0.86
N TRP A 16 10.62 13.62 2.09
CA TRP A 16 9.21 13.33 2.32
C TRP A 16 8.66 14.14 3.51
N GLY A 17 7.35 14.38 3.48
CA GLY A 17 6.65 15.23 4.47
C GLY A 17 6.10 14.46 5.66
N ALA A 18 4.84 14.03 5.60
CA ALA A 18 4.19 13.32 6.71
C ALA A 18 4.53 11.82 6.75
N PRO A 19 4.76 11.22 7.93
CA PRO A 19 4.97 9.79 8.05
C PRO A 19 3.67 9.00 7.85
N ASN A 20 3.75 7.85 7.18
CA ASN A 20 2.64 6.89 7.11
C ASN A 20 2.68 5.96 8.33
N LYS A 21 1.90 6.29 9.37
CA LYS A 21 1.88 5.57 10.65
C LYS A 21 1.67 4.06 10.55
N LEU A 22 0.89 3.59 9.56
CA LEU A 22 0.52 2.17 9.47
C LEU A 22 1.53 1.34 8.67
N LEU A 23 2.00 1.88 7.54
CA LEU A 23 2.73 1.11 6.52
C LEU A 23 4.02 1.79 6.03
N GLY A 24 4.46 2.88 6.68
CA GLY A 24 5.67 3.60 6.31
C GLY A 24 6.92 2.71 6.43
N ALA A 25 7.71 2.63 5.35
CA ALA A 25 8.93 1.81 5.28
C ALA A 25 10.21 2.56 5.66
N ASP A 26 10.08 3.82 6.08
CA ASP A 26 11.14 4.62 6.68
C ASP A 26 10.87 4.83 8.17
N GLY A 27 10.58 3.72 8.87
CA GLY A 27 10.56 3.63 10.33
C GLY A 27 9.21 3.59 11.02
N SER A 28 8.09 3.73 10.32
CA SER A 28 6.76 3.53 10.94
C SER A 28 6.45 2.04 11.14
N TRP A 29 6.46 1.24 10.08
CA TRP A 29 6.25 -0.21 10.15
C TRP A 29 7.57 -0.97 10.15
N ILE A 30 8.43 -0.63 9.19
CA ILE A 30 9.78 -1.16 8.99
C ILE A 30 10.70 0.00 8.65
N ARG A 31 12.00 -0.16 8.88
CA ARG A 31 13.00 0.82 8.49
C ARG A 31 13.92 0.21 7.42
N LEU A 32 13.84 0.72 6.19
CA LEU A 32 14.67 0.28 5.07
C LEU A 32 15.79 1.27 4.71
N PHE A 33 15.73 2.50 5.22
CA PHE A 33 16.71 3.53 4.92
C PHE A 33 17.60 3.82 6.15
N PRO A 34 18.92 4.01 5.94
CA PRO A 34 19.87 4.26 7.02
C PRO A 34 19.61 5.61 7.71
N ASP A 35 20.26 5.82 8.86
CA ASP A 35 20.25 7.11 9.57
C ASP A 35 21.60 7.80 9.36
N VAL A 36 21.83 8.30 8.14
CA VAL A 36 23.04 9.05 7.82
C VAL A 36 22.76 10.53 8.11
N GLY A 37 23.10 10.99 9.32
CA GLY A 37 23.05 12.43 9.64
C GLY A 37 22.18 12.88 10.82
N GLY A 38 22.09 12.10 11.90
CA GLY A 38 21.91 12.62 13.27
C GLY A 38 20.62 13.38 13.63
N SER A 39 19.67 13.56 12.71
CA SER A 39 18.33 14.00 13.08
C SER A 39 17.62 12.79 13.70
N GLY A 40 17.83 12.58 15.00
CA GLY A 40 17.24 11.53 15.81
C GLY A 40 15.73 11.49 15.61
N SER A 41 15.31 10.72 14.62
CA SER A 41 13.93 10.46 14.35
C SER A 41 13.51 9.50 15.45
N GLY A 42 12.52 9.87 16.27
CA GLY A 42 11.94 9.03 17.31
C GLY A 42 11.22 7.82 16.71
N LEU A 43 11.98 6.99 16.01
CA LEU A 43 11.59 5.78 15.34
C LEU A 43 11.94 4.64 16.27
N ASP A 44 10.93 3.91 16.69
CA ASP A 44 11.08 2.74 17.56
C ASP A 44 11.80 1.57 16.86
N LYS A 45 12.07 1.71 15.55
CA LYS A 45 12.68 0.67 14.71
C LYS A 45 14.19 0.83 14.67
N PRO A 46 14.94 -0.28 14.75
CA PRO A 46 16.40 -0.24 14.67
C PRO A 46 16.86 0.38 13.34
N PRO A 47 18.05 0.99 13.31
CA PRO A 47 18.60 1.59 12.10
C PRO A 47 18.73 0.53 11.00
N ALA A 48 18.38 0.91 9.77
CA ALA A 48 18.57 0.02 8.63
C ALA A 48 20.07 -0.10 8.30
N PRO A 49 20.54 -1.26 7.83
CA PRO A 49 21.87 -1.40 7.27
C PRO A 49 22.10 -0.40 6.13
N VAL A 50 23.33 0.07 6.00
CA VAL A 50 23.73 0.87 4.83
C VAL A 50 23.70 -0.01 3.59
N HIS A 51 23.10 0.50 2.51
CA HIS A 51 22.99 -0.25 1.26
C HIS A 51 24.39 -0.41 0.61
N PRO A 52 24.82 -1.63 0.22
CA PRO A 52 26.19 -1.89 -0.24
C PRO A 52 26.65 -1.05 -1.44
N PHE A 53 25.72 -0.68 -2.31
CA PHE A 53 25.99 0.08 -3.54
C PHE A 53 25.58 1.55 -3.44
N HIS A 54 25.10 2.00 -2.28
CA HIS A 54 24.57 3.35 -2.10
C HIS A 54 24.83 3.90 -0.69
N PRO A 55 26.11 4.09 -0.31
CA PRO A 55 26.47 4.47 1.06
C PRO A 55 26.12 5.92 1.40
N ASN A 56 26.00 6.79 0.40
CA ASN A 56 25.85 8.24 0.57
C ASN A 56 24.41 8.75 0.42
N MET A 57 23.41 7.87 0.57
CA MET A 57 22.01 8.25 0.39
C MET A 57 21.55 9.23 1.48
N ILE A 58 20.97 10.36 1.07
CA ILE A 58 20.52 11.46 1.94
C ILE A 58 19.00 11.39 2.09
N ILE A 59 18.50 11.46 3.33
CA ILE A 59 17.06 11.37 3.62
C ILE A 59 16.65 12.56 4.47
N ARG A 60 15.78 13.41 3.92
CA ARG A 60 15.18 14.55 4.63
C ARG A 60 13.73 14.22 4.99
N ARG A 61 13.53 13.97 6.28
CA ARG A 61 12.25 13.56 6.85
C ARG A 61 11.47 14.77 7.33
N GLY A 62 10.14 14.71 7.31
CA GLY A 62 9.31 15.70 7.99
C GLY A 62 9.16 17.05 7.29
N VAL A 63 9.53 17.18 6.01
CA VAL A 63 9.44 18.47 5.30
C VAL A 63 7.97 18.85 5.09
N LEU A 64 7.49 19.91 5.75
CA LEU A 64 6.08 20.30 5.77
C LEU A 64 5.16 19.14 6.22
N SER A 65 5.59 18.44 7.29
CA SER A 65 4.90 17.26 7.80
C SER A 65 3.45 17.55 8.20
N SER A 66 3.17 18.71 8.82
CA SER A 66 1.81 19.07 9.24
C SER A 66 0.90 19.23 8.04
N GLU A 67 1.32 20.02 7.05
CA GLU A 67 0.55 20.34 5.86
C GLU A 67 0.28 19.08 5.03
N CYS A 68 1.29 18.24 4.88
CA CYS A 68 1.17 16.95 4.20
C CYS A 68 0.19 16.01 4.93
N ALA A 69 0.20 16.01 6.26
CA ALA A 69 -0.72 15.20 7.07
C ALA A 69 -2.16 15.73 6.95
N ASP A 70 -2.33 17.05 6.99
CA ASP A 70 -3.63 17.71 6.95
C ASP A 70 -4.38 17.41 5.66
N VAL A 71 -3.70 17.43 4.51
CA VAL A 71 -4.30 17.06 3.21
C VAL A 71 -4.90 15.65 3.25
N MET A 72 -4.15 14.67 3.79
CA MET A 72 -4.61 13.29 3.90
C MET A 72 -5.77 13.14 4.90
N GLN A 73 -5.71 13.84 6.03
CA GLN A 73 -6.78 13.82 7.03
C GLN A 73 -8.08 14.40 6.46
N GLN A 74 -8.01 15.57 5.81
CA GLN A 74 -9.14 16.22 5.16
C GLN A 74 -9.78 15.30 4.11
N PHE A 75 -8.97 14.67 3.26
CA PHE A 75 -9.47 13.72 2.24
C PHE A 75 -10.32 12.60 2.86
N PHE A 76 -9.84 11.94 3.91
CA PHE A 76 -10.58 10.84 4.53
C PHE A 76 -11.76 11.32 5.38
N GLN A 77 -11.67 12.50 6.01
CA GLN A 77 -12.81 13.12 6.70
C GLN A 77 -13.96 13.39 5.73
N LEU A 78 -13.67 13.96 4.55
CA LEU A 78 -14.67 14.22 3.52
C LEU A 78 -15.31 12.93 3.00
N ARG A 79 -14.52 11.87 2.80
CA ARG A 79 -15.05 10.56 2.39
C ARG A 79 -15.99 9.94 3.43
N ARG A 80 -15.65 10.04 4.72
CA ARG A 80 -16.53 9.55 5.81
C ARG A 80 -17.85 10.32 5.85
N LYS A 81 -17.79 11.66 5.81
CA LYS A 81 -18.99 12.52 5.78
C LYS A 81 -19.93 12.22 4.59
N LYS A 82 -19.39 11.85 3.43
CA LYS A 82 -20.20 11.46 2.26
C LYS A 82 -20.90 10.11 2.44
N LYS A 83 -20.26 9.17 3.14
CA LYS A 83 -20.83 7.86 3.44
C LYS A 83 -22.02 7.98 4.41
N ASP A 84 -21.91 8.84 5.42
CA ASP A 84 -22.95 9.02 6.43
C ASP A 84 -24.18 9.81 5.92
N LYS A 85 -24.04 10.54 4.81
CA LYS A 85 -25.11 11.37 4.21
C LYS A 85 -25.92 10.66 3.11
N LYS A 86 -25.72 9.38 2.88
CA LYS A 86 -26.46 8.62 1.86
C LYS A 86 -27.26 7.46 2.49
N PRO A 87 -28.54 7.66 2.83
CA PRO A 87 -29.54 6.63 2.58
C PRO A 87 -29.85 6.65 1.07
N GLU A 88 -29.47 5.58 0.38
CA GLU A 88 -30.10 5.12 -0.87
C GLU A 88 -30.51 6.21 -1.89
N ALA A 89 -29.53 6.92 -2.47
CA ALA A 89 -29.71 7.57 -3.77
C ALA A 89 -28.41 7.49 -4.58
N GLU A 90 -28.49 6.71 -5.66
CA GLU A 90 -27.70 6.81 -6.90
C GLU A 90 -26.20 6.48 -6.84
N SER A 91 -25.88 5.29 -7.34
CA SER A 91 -24.55 4.89 -7.78
C SER A 91 -24.27 5.45 -9.17
N PRO A 92 -23.29 6.33 -9.39
CA PRO A 92 -22.65 6.44 -10.69
C PRO A 92 -21.65 5.29 -10.79
N SER A 93 -21.98 4.33 -11.65
CA SER A 93 -21.04 3.34 -12.16
C SER A 93 -19.81 4.03 -12.76
N PRO A 94 -18.60 3.44 -12.65
CA PRO A 94 -17.45 3.89 -13.42
C PRO A 94 -17.76 3.82 -14.92
N PRO A 95 -17.24 4.73 -15.77
CA PRO A 95 -17.37 4.59 -17.22
C PRO A 95 -16.78 3.25 -17.64
N GLN A 96 -17.62 2.41 -18.22
CA GLN A 96 -17.21 1.14 -18.83
C GLN A 96 -16.30 1.45 -20.03
N PRO A 97 -15.10 0.85 -20.13
CA PRO A 97 -14.41 0.75 -21.40
C PRO A 97 -15.28 -0.04 -22.36
N GLN A 98 -15.46 0.48 -23.58
CA GLN A 98 -16.25 -0.17 -24.60
C GLN A 98 -15.69 -1.56 -24.93
N PRO A 99 -16.55 -2.58 -25.16
CA PRO A 99 -16.09 -3.91 -25.48
C PRO A 99 -15.70 -3.95 -26.97
N SER A 100 -14.39 -3.91 -27.26
CA SER A 100 -13.88 -4.48 -28.51
C SER A 100 -13.95 -6.01 -28.38
N CYS A 101 -15.14 -6.57 -28.63
CA CYS A 101 -15.38 -8.00 -28.62
C CYS A 101 -14.57 -8.70 -29.71
N LEU A 102 -13.76 -9.68 -29.31
CA LEU A 102 -13.74 -10.99 -29.97
C LEU A 102 -14.40 -12.00 -28.99
N PRO A 103 -15.33 -12.86 -29.43
CA PRO A 103 -16.07 -13.74 -28.52
C PRO A 103 -15.17 -14.87 -28.02
N ILE A 104 -14.91 -14.92 -26.71
CA ILE A 104 -14.39 -16.11 -26.04
C ILE A 104 -15.60 -16.79 -25.37
N PRO A 105 -15.93 -18.05 -25.70
CA PRO A 105 -17.05 -18.73 -25.08
C PRO A 105 -16.73 -19.01 -23.60
N HIS A 106 -17.52 -18.42 -22.70
CA HIS A 106 -17.54 -18.77 -21.29
C HIS A 106 -18.17 -20.17 -21.12
N HIS A 107 -17.36 -21.20 -20.92
CA HIS A 107 -17.85 -22.45 -20.33
C HIS A 107 -17.70 -22.40 -18.81
N HIS A 108 -18.82 -22.13 -18.17
CA HIS A 108 -19.08 -22.22 -16.74
C HIS A 108 -19.01 -23.68 -16.27
N ASN A 109 -18.09 -24.04 -15.37
CA ASN A 109 -18.32 -25.14 -14.42
C ASN A 109 -17.38 -25.15 -13.19
N SER A 110 -17.43 -24.13 -12.33
CA SER A 110 -16.68 -24.13 -11.06
C SER A 110 -17.38 -24.89 -9.91
N LYS A 111 -18.59 -25.40 -10.11
CA LYS A 111 -19.38 -26.09 -9.07
C LYS A 111 -19.05 -27.59 -8.92
N LEU A 112 -18.28 -28.16 -9.85
CA LEU A 112 -17.89 -29.57 -9.82
C LEU A 112 -16.62 -29.80 -8.97
N VAL A 113 -15.72 -28.81 -8.93
CA VAL A 113 -14.41 -28.94 -8.28
C VAL A 113 -14.51 -28.84 -6.75
N THR A 114 -15.43 -28.02 -6.22
CA THR A 114 -15.64 -27.89 -4.76
C THR A 114 -16.29 -29.13 -4.14
N LYS A 115 -17.16 -29.84 -4.86
CA LYS A 115 -17.77 -31.09 -4.36
C LYS A 115 -16.79 -32.26 -4.27
N LEU A 116 -15.76 -32.30 -5.13
CA LEU A 116 -14.79 -33.40 -5.11
C LEU A 116 -13.79 -33.26 -3.94
N HIS A 117 -13.50 -32.04 -3.50
CA HIS A 117 -12.61 -31.78 -2.36
C HIS A 117 -13.26 -32.16 -1.02
N ASP A 118 -14.59 -31.96 -0.88
CA ASP A 118 -15.33 -32.35 0.34
C ASP A 118 -15.43 -33.88 0.50
N VAL A 119 -15.59 -34.62 -0.61
CA VAL A 119 -15.65 -36.09 -0.56
C VAL A 119 -14.28 -36.70 -0.23
N PHE A 120 -13.19 -36.13 -0.72
CA PHE A 120 -11.84 -36.62 -0.38
C PHE A 120 -11.43 -36.29 1.06
N GLY A 121 -11.89 -35.17 1.62
CA GLY A 121 -11.65 -34.82 3.03
C GLY A 121 -12.33 -35.77 4.02
N MET A 122 -13.48 -36.34 3.66
CA MET A 122 -14.20 -37.29 4.51
C MET A 122 -13.68 -38.73 4.45
N MET A 123 -12.93 -39.12 3.41
CA MET A 123 -12.44 -40.50 3.23
C MET A 123 -11.02 -40.74 3.77
N PHE A 124 -10.33 -39.70 4.26
CA PHE A 124 -8.98 -39.80 4.85
C PHE A 124 -8.92 -39.35 6.34
N CYS A 125 -10.07 -39.29 7.02
CA CYS A 125 -10.17 -39.05 8.47
C CYS A 125 -10.91 -40.19 9.20
N LEU A 126 -10.69 -41.43 8.74
CA LEU A 126 -10.92 -42.66 9.49
C LEU A 126 -9.65 -43.51 9.43
#